data_AF-A0AA35CKL4-F1
#
_entry.id   AF-A0AA35CKL4-F1
#
_cell.length_a   1.000
_cell.length_b   1.000
_cell.length_c   1.000
_cell.angle_alpha   90.00
_cell.angle_beta   90.00
_cell.angle_gamma   90.00
#
_symmetry.space_group_name_H-M   'P 1'
#
loop_
_entity.id
_entity.type
_entity.pdbx_description
1 polymer ?
#
loop_
_entity_poly.entity_id
_entity_poly.type
_entity_poly.pdbx_seq_one_letter_code
_entity_poly.pdbx_strand_id
1 'polypeptide(L)'
;MSGWYPVWSESRRSRGERGSVAVLVAAGLAALAGLAALVVDAGRLYVTRARLSAVADAAALAGAPFLPDDPDGAVQTAARYLEANGVPAAGAAIEVDAARSRLRVALQADEPLYLAPVLGYLRVTVPAEAVAARQVLSGARGAVPLGVPEATYTYGEQVTLKGDAGTGAISPGNFRALAFEGRGASRYEEHLREGFRGWVRVGDVVETEPGVMSGPTRRAVEARIQADPDATFRTVRPGSARLVTVPIVSAFPNGRGEVTVVAFGVFFLEAVDGASVTGRFLRFVTTGEGSDSAPDYGAHVVRLVK
;
A
#
# COMPACT_ATOMS: atom_id res chain seq x y z
N MET A 1 -16.39 -9.67 -111.01
CA MET A 1 -16.79 -8.75 -109.92
C MET A 1 -16.08 -9.19 -108.65
N SER A 2 -15.30 -8.27 -108.10
CA SER A 2 -14.49 -8.37 -106.88
C SER A 2 -15.35 -8.46 -105.63
N GLY A 3 -14.97 -9.32 -104.68
CA GLY A 3 -15.54 -9.37 -103.34
C GLY A 3 -14.46 -9.57 -102.31
N TRP A 4 -13.88 -8.46 -101.84
CA TRP A 4 -13.02 -8.40 -100.66
C TRP A 4 -13.86 -8.63 -99.40
N TYR A 5 -13.38 -9.46 -98.48
CA TYR A 5 -13.88 -9.50 -97.10
C TYR A 5 -12.73 -9.18 -96.14
N PRO A 6 -12.90 -8.24 -95.20
CA PRO A 6 -11.89 -7.94 -94.20
C PRO A 6 -11.97 -8.98 -93.07
N VAL A 7 -10.80 -9.52 -92.67
CA VAL A 7 -10.67 -10.31 -91.45
C VAL A 7 -10.56 -9.32 -90.28
N TRP A 8 -11.61 -9.23 -89.47
CA TRP A 8 -11.55 -8.56 -88.18
C TRP A 8 -10.71 -9.42 -87.24
N SER A 9 -9.56 -8.91 -86.78
CA SER A 9 -8.83 -9.56 -85.69
C SER A 9 -9.53 -9.24 -84.37
N GLU A 10 -10.16 -10.26 -83.82
CA GLU A 10 -10.74 -10.18 -82.49
C GLU A 10 -9.60 -10.17 -81.48
N SER A 11 -9.32 -8.97 -80.94
CA SER A 11 -8.38 -8.80 -79.82
C SER A 11 -8.94 -9.55 -78.62
N ARG A 12 -8.43 -10.77 -78.39
CA ARG A 12 -8.64 -11.55 -77.18
C ARG A 12 -8.07 -10.78 -75.99
N ARG A 13 -8.90 -9.97 -75.33
CA ARG A 13 -8.60 -9.42 -74.00
C ARG A 13 -8.48 -10.57 -73.00
N SER A 14 -7.35 -10.61 -72.31
CA SER A 14 -6.96 -11.64 -71.34
C SER A 14 -8.02 -11.83 -70.25
N ARG A 15 -8.64 -13.02 -70.23
CA ARG A 15 -9.51 -13.50 -69.13
C ARG A 15 -8.72 -14.19 -67.99
N GLY A 16 -7.39 -14.19 -68.05
CA GLY A 16 -6.52 -15.03 -67.20
C GLY A 16 -6.11 -14.45 -65.84
N GLU A 17 -6.20 -13.14 -65.61
CA GLU A 17 -5.65 -12.52 -64.38
C GLU A 17 -6.68 -12.31 -63.26
N ARG A 18 -7.99 -12.43 -63.54
CA ARG A 18 -9.04 -12.21 -62.53
C ARG A 18 -9.11 -13.34 -61.49
N GLY A 19 -8.67 -14.54 -61.84
CA GLY A 19 -8.67 -15.71 -60.94
C GLY A 19 -7.53 -15.69 -59.92
N SER A 20 -6.33 -15.29 -60.33
CA SER A 20 -5.16 -15.21 -59.45
C SER A 20 -5.29 -14.10 -58.40
N VAL A 21 -5.87 -12.96 -58.79
CA VAL A 21 -6.15 -11.86 -57.86
C VAL A 21 -7.11 -12.29 -56.75
N ALA A 22 -8.16 -13.06 -57.08
CA ALA A 22 -9.11 -13.56 -56.08
C ALA A 22 -8.45 -14.48 -55.04
N VAL A 23 -7.52 -15.35 -55.48
CA VAL A 23 -6.76 -16.25 -54.59
C VAL A 23 -5.84 -15.47 -53.65
N LEU A 24 -5.10 -14.48 -54.18
CA LEU A 24 -4.21 -13.64 -53.36
C LEU A 24 -4.99 -12.80 -52.34
N VAL A 25 -6.13 -12.25 -52.73
CA VAL A 25 -7.01 -11.50 -51.80
C VAL A 25 -7.56 -12.42 -50.71
N ALA A 26 -8.01 -13.63 -51.05
CA ALA A 26 -8.48 -14.61 -50.08
C ALA A 26 -7.38 -15.01 -49.09
N ALA A 27 -6.15 -15.27 -49.57
CA ALA A 27 -5.00 -15.57 -48.73
C ALA A 27 -4.62 -14.39 -47.82
N GLY A 28 -4.64 -13.16 -48.35
CA GLY A 28 -4.39 -11.95 -47.57
C GLY A 28 -5.42 -11.71 -46.47
N LEU A 29 -6.72 -11.88 -46.77
CA LEU A 29 -7.79 -11.78 -45.78
C LEU A 29 -7.68 -12.87 -44.70
N ALA A 30 -7.34 -14.10 -45.09
CA ALA A 30 -7.09 -15.18 -44.13
C ALA A 30 -5.90 -14.87 -43.21
N ALA A 31 -4.80 -14.33 -43.76
CA ALA A 31 -3.64 -13.92 -42.97
C ALA A 31 -4.00 -12.78 -41.98
N LEU A 32 -4.74 -11.77 -42.43
CA LEU A 32 -5.20 -10.67 -41.57
C LEU A 32 -6.15 -11.15 -40.47
N ALA A 33 -7.09 -12.05 -40.79
CA ALA A 33 -7.98 -12.66 -39.80
C ALA A 33 -7.21 -13.47 -38.76
N GLY A 34 -6.18 -14.22 -39.19
CA GLY A 34 -5.29 -14.95 -38.30
C GLY A 34 -4.54 -14.02 -37.33
N LEU A 35 -3.95 -12.94 -37.83
CA LEU A 35 -3.28 -11.94 -37.00
C LEU A 35 -4.24 -11.27 -36.03
N ALA A 36 -5.46 -10.93 -36.46
CA ALA A 36 -6.47 -10.32 -35.61
C ALA A 36 -6.86 -11.24 -34.45
N ALA A 37 -7.08 -12.53 -34.72
CA ALA A 37 -7.40 -13.50 -33.67
C ALA A 37 -6.22 -13.74 -32.71
N LEU A 38 -4.96 -13.73 -33.19
CA LEU A 38 -3.78 -13.77 -32.31
C LEU A 38 -3.75 -12.57 -31.35
N VAL A 39 -4.03 -11.37 -31.88
CA VAL A 39 -4.07 -10.14 -31.08
C VAL A 39 -5.18 -10.20 -30.04
N VAL A 40 -6.35 -10.76 -30.38
CA VAL A 40 -7.45 -10.97 -29.43
C VAL A 40 -7.06 -11.95 -28.34
N ASP A 41 -6.44 -13.09 -28.68
CA ASP A 41 -5.97 -14.08 -27.70
C ASP A 41 -4.95 -13.45 -26.74
N ALA A 42 -3.89 -12.84 -27.28
CA ALA A 42 -2.86 -12.20 -26.47
C ALA A 42 -3.43 -11.08 -25.58
N GLY A 43 -4.33 -10.26 -26.14
CA GLY A 43 -4.99 -9.18 -25.41
C GLY A 43 -5.83 -9.69 -24.25
N ARG A 44 -6.61 -10.74 -24.46
CA ARG A 44 -7.41 -11.37 -23.40
C ARG A 44 -6.54 -11.97 -22.30
N LEU A 45 -5.51 -12.73 -22.67
CA LEU A 45 -4.60 -13.33 -21.68
C LEU A 45 -3.89 -12.27 -20.84
N TYR A 46 -3.45 -11.19 -21.47
CA TYR A 46 -2.84 -10.07 -20.77
C TYR A 46 -3.80 -9.43 -19.76
N VAL A 47 -5.04 -9.14 -20.18
CA VAL A 47 -6.07 -8.56 -19.30
C VAL A 47 -6.44 -9.51 -18.16
N THR A 48 -6.63 -10.80 -18.44
CA THR A 48 -6.93 -11.81 -17.41
C THR A 48 -5.79 -11.91 -16.41
N ARG A 49 -4.53 -11.97 -16.86
CA ARG A 49 -3.36 -12.01 -15.97
C ARG A 49 -3.29 -10.77 -15.08
N ALA A 50 -3.49 -9.57 -15.65
CA ALA A 50 -3.48 -8.33 -14.91
C ALA A 50 -4.59 -8.28 -13.86
N ARG A 51 -5.82 -8.71 -14.23
CA ARG A 51 -6.95 -8.80 -13.31
C ARG A 51 -6.66 -9.77 -12.16
N LEU A 52 -6.23 -10.99 -12.45
CA LEU A 52 -5.93 -11.99 -11.41
C LEU A 52 -4.83 -11.52 -10.48
N SER A 53 -3.78 -10.88 -11.01
CA SER A 53 -2.71 -10.29 -10.18
C SER A 53 -3.25 -9.24 -9.23
N ALA A 54 -4.07 -8.30 -9.72
CA ALA A 54 -4.66 -7.26 -8.89
C ALA A 54 -5.56 -7.83 -7.78
N VAL A 55 -6.31 -8.90 -8.08
CA VAL A 55 -7.15 -9.58 -7.09
C VAL A 55 -6.33 -10.34 -6.06
N ALA A 56 -5.26 -11.03 -6.47
CA ALA A 56 -4.34 -11.70 -5.57
C ALA A 56 -3.65 -10.69 -4.64
N ASP A 57 -3.17 -9.57 -5.19
CA ASP A 57 -2.53 -8.47 -4.44
C ASP A 57 -3.47 -7.91 -3.38
N ALA A 58 -4.72 -7.61 -3.77
CA ALA A 58 -5.73 -7.08 -2.87
C ALA A 58 -6.07 -8.06 -1.74
N ALA A 59 -6.23 -9.35 -2.07
CA ALA A 59 -6.52 -10.39 -1.08
C ALA A 59 -5.36 -10.58 -0.09
N ALA A 60 -4.13 -10.65 -0.59
CA ALA A 60 -2.94 -10.77 0.23
C ALA A 60 -2.76 -9.55 1.16
N LEU A 61 -2.86 -8.33 0.63
CA LEU A 61 -2.76 -7.09 1.41
C LEU A 61 -3.88 -6.95 2.46
N ALA A 62 -5.07 -7.47 2.19
CA ALA A 62 -6.18 -7.42 3.13
C ALA A 62 -6.06 -8.42 4.28
N GLY A 63 -5.49 -9.60 4.03
CA GLY A 63 -5.32 -10.64 5.05
C GLY A 63 -4.04 -10.48 5.88
N ALA A 64 -2.94 -9.98 5.30
CA ALA A 64 -1.66 -9.84 5.99
C ALA A 64 -1.67 -9.02 7.32
N PRO A 65 -2.52 -7.99 7.53
CA PRO A 65 -2.60 -7.26 8.80
C PRO A 65 -2.85 -8.14 10.03
N PHE A 66 -3.50 -9.29 9.86
CA PHE A 66 -3.84 -10.21 10.95
C PHE A 66 -2.67 -11.09 11.38
N LEU A 67 -1.61 -11.23 10.57
CA LEU A 67 -0.50 -12.15 10.85
C LEU A 67 0.55 -11.53 11.78
N PRO A 68 1.14 -12.28 12.73
CA PRO A 68 0.92 -13.69 12.99
C PRO A 68 -0.11 -13.92 14.11
N ASP A 69 -0.79 -12.87 14.57
CA ASP A 69 -1.66 -12.92 15.76
C ASP A 69 -2.96 -13.71 15.51
N ASP A 70 -3.51 -13.62 14.29
CA ASP A 70 -4.75 -14.29 13.87
C ASP A 70 -4.62 -14.87 12.44
N PRO A 71 -3.96 -16.02 12.27
CA PRO A 71 -3.83 -16.69 10.98
C PRO A 71 -5.17 -17.04 10.32
N ASP A 72 -6.15 -17.45 11.11
CA ASP A 72 -7.47 -17.81 10.59
C ASP A 72 -8.22 -16.59 10.05
N GLY A 73 -8.16 -15.47 10.78
CA GLY A 73 -8.70 -14.18 10.33
C GLY A 73 -8.01 -13.66 9.07
N ALA A 74 -6.71 -13.90 8.90
CA ALA A 74 -5.97 -13.57 7.69
C ALA A 74 -6.53 -14.34 6.48
N VAL A 75 -6.72 -15.65 6.61
CA VAL A 75 -7.27 -16.52 5.54
C VAL A 75 -8.72 -16.15 5.22
N GLN A 76 -9.56 -15.97 6.23
CA GLN A 76 -10.97 -15.58 6.05
C GLN A 76 -11.09 -14.22 5.36
N THR A 77 -10.27 -13.24 5.75
CA THR A 77 -10.28 -11.92 5.13
C THR A 77 -9.81 -11.97 3.69
N ALA A 78 -8.73 -12.71 3.39
CA ALA A 78 -8.27 -12.90 2.01
C ALA A 78 -9.34 -13.57 1.14
N ALA A 79 -9.99 -14.64 1.63
CA ALA A 79 -11.09 -15.32 0.94
C ALA A 79 -12.25 -14.36 0.63
N ARG A 80 -12.66 -13.53 1.60
CA ARG A 80 -13.71 -12.51 1.38
C ARG A 80 -13.33 -11.51 0.29
N TYR A 81 -12.06 -11.10 0.23
CA TYR A 81 -11.59 -10.18 -0.81
C TYR A 81 -11.55 -10.84 -2.20
N LEU A 82 -11.24 -12.14 -2.29
CA LEU A 82 -11.34 -12.88 -3.55
C LEU A 82 -12.79 -12.92 -4.04
N GLU A 83 -13.73 -13.29 -3.15
CA GLU A 83 -15.16 -13.39 -3.48
C GLU A 83 -15.75 -12.04 -3.89
N ALA A 84 -15.40 -10.96 -3.18
CA ALA A 84 -15.81 -9.61 -3.54
C ALA A 84 -15.31 -9.16 -4.93
N ASN A 85 -14.24 -9.79 -5.45
CA ASN A 85 -13.70 -9.54 -6.79
C ASN A 85 -14.15 -10.59 -7.84
N GLY A 86 -15.11 -11.44 -7.47
CA GLY A 86 -15.68 -12.47 -8.35
C GLY A 86 -14.76 -13.67 -8.60
N VAL A 87 -13.80 -13.92 -7.70
CA VAL A 87 -12.95 -15.11 -7.73
C VAL A 87 -13.36 -16.04 -6.58
N PRO A 88 -13.85 -17.26 -6.85
CA PRO A 88 -14.23 -18.20 -5.80
C PRO A 88 -13.03 -18.56 -4.92
N ALA A 89 -13.16 -18.41 -3.60
CA ALA A 89 -12.08 -18.74 -2.67
C ALA A 89 -11.66 -20.22 -2.74
N ALA A 90 -12.59 -21.13 -3.05
CA ALA A 90 -12.32 -22.56 -3.18
C ALA A 90 -11.32 -22.92 -4.31
N GLY A 91 -11.13 -22.04 -5.29
CA GLY A 91 -10.17 -22.23 -6.38
C GLY A 91 -8.80 -21.58 -6.13
N ALA A 92 -8.62 -20.94 -4.97
CA ALA A 92 -7.40 -20.23 -4.60
C ALA A 92 -6.59 -21.02 -3.57
N ALA A 93 -5.26 -20.94 -3.68
CA ALA A 93 -4.37 -21.39 -2.62
C ALA A 93 -4.02 -20.17 -1.73
N ILE A 94 -4.46 -20.21 -0.48
CA ILE A 94 -4.15 -19.20 0.54
C ILE A 94 -3.27 -19.87 1.59
N GLU A 95 -2.00 -19.45 1.65
CA GLU A 95 -0.98 -20.08 2.49
C GLU A 95 -0.41 -19.05 3.48
N VAL A 96 -0.39 -19.42 4.76
CA VAL A 96 0.15 -18.59 5.83
C VAL A 96 1.54 -19.06 6.21
N ASP A 97 2.52 -18.16 6.15
CA ASP A 97 3.82 -18.31 6.81
C ASP A 97 3.82 -17.42 8.06
N ALA A 98 3.37 -17.99 9.17
CA ALA A 98 3.27 -17.29 10.45
C ALA A 98 4.65 -16.88 10.99
N ALA A 99 5.70 -17.64 10.71
CA ALA A 99 7.05 -17.33 11.19
C ALA A 99 7.59 -16.03 10.58
N ARG A 100 7.20 -15.72 9.33
CA ARG A 100 7.59 -14.49 8.63
C ARG A 100 6.48 -13.46 8.54
N SER A 101 5.33 -13.70 9.17
CA SER A 101 4.11 -12.88 9.04
C SER A 101 3.73 -12.61 7.58
N ARG A 102 3.80 -13.65 6.74
CA ARG A 102 3.52 -13.58 5.30
C ARG A 102 2.25 -14.36 4.94
N LEU A 103 1.46 -13.77 4.05
CA LEU A 103 0.29 -14.39 3.44
C LEU A 103 0.50 -14.48 1.94
N ARG A 104 0.51 -15.70 1.41
CA ARG A 104 0.58 -16.00 -0.01
C ARG A 104 -0.82 -16.32 -0.53
N VAL A 105 -1.20 -15.68 -1.64
CA VAL A 105 -2.46 -15.93 -2.35
C VAL A 105 -2.12 -16.27 -3.80
N ALA A 106 -2.43 -17.49 -4.23
CA ALA A 106 -2.25 -17.95 -5.60
C ALA A 106 -3.59 -18.30 -6.25
N LEU A 107 -3.79 -17.81 -7.47
CA LEU A 107 -5.01 -17.92 -8.27
C LEU A 107 -4.67 -18.50 -9.65
N GLN A 108 -5.67 -19.08 -10.29
CA GLN A 108 -5.58 -19.52 -11.68
C GLN A 108 -6.92 -19.36 -12.39
N ALA A 109 -6.89 -19.06 -13.70
CA ALA A 109 -8.06 -19.09 -14.55
C ALA A 109 -7.77 -19.78 -15.89
N ASP A 110 -8.73 -20.58 -16.37
CA ASP A 110 -8.63 -21.26 -17.66
C ASP A 110 -9.36 -20.47 -18.75
N GLU A 111 -8.61 -19.76 -19.59
CA GLU A 111 -9.15 -18.96 -20.68
C GLU A 111 -9.21 -19.76 -21.99
N PRO A 112 -10.33 -19.69 -22.74
CA PRO A 112 -10.40 -20.22 -24.09
C PRO A 112 -9.54 -19.39 -25.05
N LEU A 113 -8.96 -20.06 -26.04
CA LEU A 113 -8.21 -19.42 -27.13
C LEU A 113 -9.05 -19.46 -28.42
N TYR A 114 -8.92 -18.43 -29.26
CA TYR A 114 -9.70 -18.25 -30.48
C TYR A 114 -8.92 -18.60 -31.74
N LEU A 115 -7.60 -18.33 -31.78
CA LEU A 115 -6.72 -18.73 -32.87
C LEU A 115 -5.96 -20.02 -32.57
N ALA A 116 -5.47 -20.16 -31.34
CA ALA A 116 -4.64 -21.30 -30.94
C ALA A 116 -5.31 -22.69 -31.08
N PRO A 117 -6.66 -22.84 -31.15
CA PRO A 117 -7.29 -24.12 -31.49
C PRO A 117 -6.83 -24.69 -32.83
N VAL A 118 -6.47 -23.85 -33.81
CA VAL A 118 -5.90 -24.29 -35.10
C VAL A 118 -4.54 -24.98 -34.92
N LEU A 119 -3.85 -24.67 -33.83
CA LEU A 119 -2.58 -25.27 -33.41
C LEU A 119 -2.74 -26.37 -32.34
N GLY A 120 -3.98 -26.75 -32.02
CA GLY A 120 -4.30 -27.79 -31.03
C GLY A 120 -4.46 -27.30 -29.58
N TYR A 121 -4.35 -25.99 -29.31
CA TYR A 121 -4.54 -25.42 -27.98
C TYR A 121 -5.93 -24.83 -27.83
N LEU A 122 -6.81 -25.50 -27.08
CA LEU A 122 -8.19 -25.04 -26.86
C LEU A 122 -8.31 -24.02 -25.73
N ARG A 123 -7.44 -24.14 -24.72
CA ARG A 123 -7.45 -23.33 -23.51
C ARG A 123 -6.03 -23.14 -23.00
N VAL A 124 -5.84 -22.13 -22.17
CA VAL A 124 -4.60 -21.92 -21.41
C VAL A 124 -4.92 -21.52 -19.98
N THR A 125 -4.16 -22.07 -19.04
CA THR A 125 -4.24 -21.70 -17.63
C THR A 125 -3.36 -20.48 -17.37
N VAL A 126 -3.96 -19.42 -16.86
CA VAL A 126 -3.30 -18.17 -16.49
C VAL A 126 -3.15 -18.16 -14.96
N PRO A 127 -1.94 -18.37 -14.41
CA PRO A 127 -1.73 -18.24 -12.97
C PRO A 127 -1.67 -16.77 -12.56
N ALA A 128 -1.80 -16.48 -11.27
CA ALA A 128 -1.39 -15.24 -10.64
C ALA A 128 -1.06 -15.50 -9.17
N GLU A 129 -0.15 -14.73 -8.60
CA GLU A 129 0.32 -14.94 -7.24
C GLU A 129 0.73 -13.62 -6.63
N ALA A 130 0.39 -13.45 -5.34
CA ALA A 130 0.83 -12.34 -4.52
C ALA A 130 1.25 -12.84 -3.14
N VAL A 131 2.26 -12.21 -2.56
CA VAL A 131 2.65 -12.41 -1.17
C VAL A 131 2.65 -11.06 -0.48
N ALA A 132 1.96 -10.95 0.66
CA ALA A 132 1.98 -9.76 1.50
C ALA A 132 2.59 -10.09 2.86
N ALA A 133 3.39 -9.19 3.41
CA ALA A 133 3.99 -9.33 4.72
C ALA A 133 3.54 -8.19 5.64
N ARG A 134 3.29 -8.51 6.92
CA ARG A 134 3.28 -7.49 7.97
C ARG A 134 4.70 -7.32 8.52
N GLN A 135 5.21 -6.10 8.46
CA GLN A 135 6.56 -5.74 8.91
C GLN A 135 6.49 -4.64 9.96
N VAL A 136 7.54 -4.52 10.76
CA VAL A 136 7.66 -3.43 11.74
C VAL A 136 7.91 -2.12 11.00
N LEU A 137 7.24 -1.04 11.41
CA LEU A 137 7.44 0.29 10.83
C LEU A 137 8.87 0.79 11.11
N SER A 138 9.64 1.02 10.06
CA SER A 138 11.02 1.53 10.13
C SER A 138 11.18 2.93 9.56
N GLY A 139 10.16 3.45 8.88
CA GLY A 139 10.14 4.82 8.39
C GLY A 139 8.72 5.33 8.21
N ALA A 140 8.46 6.55 8.69
CA ALA A 140 7.14 7.13 8.71
C ALA A 140 7.11 8.47 7.98
N ARG A 141 6.08 8.66 7.16
CA ARG A 141 5.55 9.98 6.80
C ARG A 141 4.35 10.26 7.69
N GLY A 142 4.15 11.52 8.06
CA GLY A 142 3.08 11.94 8.97
C GLY A 142 3.40 11.73 10.45
N ALA A 143 4.65 11.37 10.80
CA ALA A 143 5.08 11.33 12.20
C ALA A 143 4.88 12.70 12.84
N VAL A 144 4.38 12.72 14.08
CA VAL A 144 4.24 13.97 14.84
C VAL A 144 5.57 14.32 15.53
N PRO A 145 5.88 15.61 15.75
CA PRO A 145 7.13 16.08 16.35
C PRO A 145 7.13 15.89 17.87
N LEU A 146 6.68 14.72 18.32
CA LEU A 146 6.76 14.26 19.70
C LEU A 146 7.65 13.02 19.71
N GLY A 147 8.33 12.74 20.81
CA GLY A 147 9.04 11.47 20.98
C GLY A 147 8.78 10.88 22.35
N VAL A 148 8.83 9.56 22.47
CA VAL A 148 8.79 8.86 23.75
C VAL A 148 10.08 8.04 23.92
N PRO A 149 10.60 7.90 25.15
CA PRO A 149 11.86 7.17 25.36
C PRO A 149 11.69 5.68 25.07
N GLU A 150 12.79 4.99 24.83
CA GLU A 150 12.84 3.53 24.85
C GLU A 150 12.37 3.00 26.22
N ALA A 151 11.31 2.18 26.23
CA ALA A 151 10.70 1.63 27.43
C ALA A 151 9.76 0.47 27.06
N THR A 152 9.30 -0.31 28.03
CA THR A 152 8.20 -1.25 27.78
C THR A 152 6.86 -0.51 27.84
N TYR A 153 6.07 -0.64 26.77
CA TYR A 153 4.73 -0.06 26.69
C TYR A 153 3.67 -1.16 26.65
N THR A 154 2.61 -1.02 27.46
CA THR A 154 1.49 -1.97 27.46
C THR A 154 0.38 -1.45 26.54
N TYR A 155 -0.17 -2.30 25.67
CA TYR A 155 -1.28 -1.91 24.81
C TYR A 155 -2.49 -1.49 25.64
N GLY A 156 -3.08 -0.35 25.26
CA GLY A 156 -4.17 0.23 26.02
C GLY A 156 -3.72 1.00 27.25
N GLU A 157 -2.43 1.15 27.54
CA GLU A 157 -1.97 2.01 28.63
C GLU A 157 -1.88 3.47 28.18
N GLN A 158 -2.26 4.39 29.06
CA GLN A 158 -2.14 5.83 28.83
C GLN A 158 -0.69 6.26 29.05
N VAL A 159 -0.13 6.97 28.07
CA VAL A 159 1.24 7.46 28.05
C VAL A 159 1.23 8.97 27.90
N THR A 160 2.08 9.63 28.68
CA THR A 160 2.32 11.08 28.52
C THR A 160 3.25 11.28 27.33
N LEU A 161 2.73 11.74 26.20
CA LEU A 161 3.50 11.97 24.97
C LEU A 161 4.33 13.25 25.06
N LYS A 162 3.86 14.22 25.83
CA LYS A 162 4.55 15.49 26.12
C LYS A 162 4.17 15.98 27.50
N GLY A 163 5.14 16.49 28.26
CA GLY A 163 4.92 17.07 29.58
C GLY A 163 4.76 18.60 29.56
N ASP A 164 4.36 19.14 30.70
CA ASP A 164 4.35 20.58 30.98
C ASP A 164 5.34 20.96 32.10
N ALA A 165 5.31 22.23 32.53
CA ALA A 165 6.20 22.73 33.59
C ALA A 165 5.73 22.38 35.02
N GLY A 166 4.44 22.04 35.22
CA GLY A 166 3.81 21.79 36.52
C GLY A 166 3.74 20.30 36.91
N THR A 167 3.73 19.39 35.94
CA THR A 167 3.84 17.93 36.14
C THR A 167 5.28 17.45 36.24
N GLY A 168 6.25 18.38 36.23
CA GLY A 168 7.67 18.13 36.07
C GLY A 168 8.05 18.09 34.58
N ALA A 169 9.03 18.91 34.20
CA ALA A 169 9.70 18.72 32.92
C ALA A 169 10.25 17.29 32.89
N ILE A 170 9.89 16.50 31.88
CA ILE A 170 10.30 15.10 31.77
C ILE A 170 11.84 14.99 31.74
N SER A 171 12.49 15.98 31.14
CA SER A 171 13.88 16.36 31.44
C SER A 171 13.95 17.90 31.52
N PRO A 172 14.79 18.51 32.38
CA PRO A 172 14.91 19.97 32.49
C PRO A 172 14.97 20.70 31.15
N GLY A 173 14.00 21.57 30.87
CA GLY A 173 13.89 22.34 29.61
C GLY A 173 13.42 21.56 28.38
N ASN A 174 13.32 20.23 28.46
CA ASN A 174 12.89 19.34 27.38
C ASN A 174 11.55 18.68 27.73
N PHE A 175 10.58 18.88 26.84
CA PHE A 175 9.20 18.43 27.03
C PHE A 175 8.79 17.42 25.96
N ARG A 176 9.72 16.60 25.45
CA ARG A 176 9.47 15.56 24.43
C ARG A 176 9.07 16.06 23.04
N ALA A 177 9.31 17.34 22.75
CA ALA A 177 9.13 17.87 21.40
C ALA A 177 10.41 17.67 20.57
N LEU A 178 10.22 17.36 19.29
CA LEU A 178 11.29 17.16 18.30
C LEU A 178 11.22 18.24 17.22
N ALA A 179 12.36 18.54 16.62
CA ALA A 179 12.51 19.47 15.52
C ALA A 179 12.73 18.69 14.22
N PHE A 180 11.67 18.54 13.42
CA PHE A 180 11.76 17.94 12.08
C PHE A 180 12.02 19.02 11.04
N GLU A 181 13.14 18.91 10.30
CA GLU A 181 13.54 19.86 9.25
C GLU A 181 13.48 21.34 9.68
N GLY A 182 14.03 21.62 10.85
CA GLY A 182 14.17 22.96 11.40
C GLY A 182 13.38 23.19 12.68
N ARG A 183 13.62 24.36 13.27
CA ARG A 183 13.18 24.74 14.63
C ARG A 183 12.02 25.73 14.60
N GLY A 184 11.42 25.96 15.76
CA GLY A 184 10.44 27.01 15.99
C GLY A 184 9.03 26.49 16.24
N ALA A 185 8.35 27.16 17.16
CA ALA A 185 7.04 26.75 17.67
C ALA A 185 5.94 26.68 16.59
N SER A 186 6.00 27.54 15.56
CA SER A 186 5.03 27.51 14.45
C SER A 186 5.18 26.28 13.55
N ARG A 187 6.42 25.88 13.24
CA ARG A 187 6.70 24.64 12.48
C ARG A 187 6.32 23.42 13.29
N TYR A 188 6.69 23.42 14.58
CA TYR A 188 6.26 22.39 15.52
C TYR A 188 4.72 22.28 15.57
N GLU A 189 3.99 23.39 15.62
CA GLU A 189 2.51 23.39 15.61
C GLU A 189 1.95 22.75 14.34
N GLU A 190 2.49 23.11 13.18
CA GLU A 190 2.08 22.58 11.88
C GLU A 190 2.35 21.07 11.80
N HIS A 191 3.59 20.65 12.07
CA HIS A 191 3.98 19.24 12.05
C HIS A 191 3.27 18.42 13.11
N LEU A 192 2.95 19.05 14.26
CA LEU A 192 1.99 18.48 15.18
C LEU A 192 0.69 18.42 14.40
N ARG A 193 -0.13 19.45 14.24
CA ARG A 193 -1.48 19.38 13.64
C ARG A 193 -1.65 18.44 12.44
N GLU A 194 -0.78 18.53 11.43
CA GLU A 194 -0.94 17.83 10.14
C GLU A 194 -0.11 16.54 10.03
N GLY A 195 0.90 16.36 10.88
CA GLY A 195 1.93 15.34 10.69
C GLY A 195 3.03 15.82 9.74
N PHE A 196 4.27 15.39 9.97
CA PHE A 196 5.41 15.82 9.16
C PHE A 196 5.43 15.14 7.79
N ARG A 197 5.50 15.93 6.71
CA ARG A 197 5.41 15.41 5.33
C ARG A 197 6.69 14.73 4.84
N GLY A 198 7.83 15.04 5.47
CA GLY A 198 9.11 14.37 5.21
C GLY A 198 9.13 12.96 5.80
N TRP A 199 10.25 12.28 5.59
CA TRP A 199 10.49 10.97 6.19
C TRP A 199 11.21 11.14 7.52
N VAL A 200 10.73 10.41 8.54
CA VAL A 200 11.53 10.07 9.72
C VAL A 200 11.79 8.58 9.65
N ARG A 201 13.03 8.15 9.84
CA ARG A 201 13.44 6.74 9.78
C ARG A 201 14.14 6.31 11.06
N VAL A 202 14.07 5.01 11.34
CA VAL A 202 14.91 4.39 12.35
C VAL A 202 16.38 4.61 11.98
N GLY A 203 17.16 5.08 12.95
CA GLY A 203 18.55 5.50 12.78
C GLY A 203 18.73 7.00 12.55
N ASP A 204 17.67 7.76 12.26
CA ASP A 204 17.77 9.21 12.10
C ASP A 204 18.16 9.87 13.43
N VAL A 205 19.05 10.85 13.34
CA VAL A 205 19.38 11.75 14.45
C VAL A 205 18.58 13.02 14.29
N VAL A 206 17.79 13.36 15.30
CA VAL A 206 16.85 14.48 15.30
C VAL A 206 17.11 15.39 16.49
N GLU A 207 17.03 16.69 16.27
CA GLU A 207 17.13 17.64 17.37
C GLU A 207 15.85 17.66 18.21
N THR A 208 16.01 17.88 19.50
CA THR A 208 14.91 18.23 20.40
C THR A 208 14.52 19.70 20.19
N GLU A 209 13.25 20.02 20.47
CA GLU A 209 12.72 21.38 20.43
C GLU A 209 12.29 21.82 21.84
N PRO A 210 13.20 22.45 22.62
CA PRO A 210 12.93 22.85 24.00
C PRO A 210 11.82 23.89 24.12
N GLY A 211 11.30 23.99 25.34
CA GLY A 211 10.24 24.91 25.68
C GLY A 211 8.87 24.25 25.77
N VAL A 212 8.03 24.83 26.63
CA VAL A 212 6.73 24.24 26.95
C VAL A 212 5.81 24.24 25.73
N MET A 213 5.85 25.30 24.91
CA MET A 213 5.03 25.46 23.69
C MET A 213 3.51 25.24 23.91
N SER A 214 2.98 25.62 25.07
CA SER A 214 1.58 25.32 25.47
C SER A 214 0.53 25.73 24.45
N GLY A 215 0.57 26.97 23.95
CA GLY A 215 -0.40 27.47 22.96
C GLY A 215 -0.38 26.65 21.66
N PRO A 216 0.78 26.54 20.98
CA PRO A 216 0.99 25.67 19.83
C PRO A 216 0.53 24.22 20.05
N THR A 217 0.97 23.58 21.14
CA THR A 217 0.60 22.19 21.45
C THR A 217 -0.91 22.03 21.61
N ARG A 218 -1.54 22.90 22.40
CA ARG A 218 -2.99 22.88 22.63
C ARG A 218 -3.76 23.00 21.32
N ARG A 219 -3.49 24.03 20.53
CA ARG A 219 -4.21 24.26 19.25
C ARG A 219 -4.04 23.11 18.26
N ALA A 220 -2.86 22.50 18.19
CA ALA A 220 -2.61 21.38 17.28
C ALA A 220 -3.31 20.09 17.72
N VAL A 221 -3.28 19.78 19.03
CA VAL A 221 -3.94 18.58 19.57
C VAL A 221 -5.45 18.73 19.56
N GLU A 222 -5.98 19.88 19.97
CA GLU A 222 -7.42 20.18 19.90
C GLU A 222 -7.93 20.07 18.47
N ALA A 223 -7.20 20.60 17.47
CA ALA A 223 -7.60 20.47 16.07
C ALA A 223 -7.76 19.00 15.63
N ARG A 224 -6.82 18.12 16.03
CA ARG A 224 -6.95 16.67 15.77
C ARG A 224 -8.12 16.03 16.51
N ILE A 225 -8.31 16.41 17.76
CA ILE A 225 -9.41 15.92 18.60
C ILE A 225 -10.75 16.30 17.99
N GLN A 226 -10.89 17.53 17.50
CA GLN A 226 -12.11 18.04 16.87
C GLN A 226 -12.34 17.48 15.45
N ALA A 227 -11.29 17.05 14.76
CA ALA A 227 -11.42 16.41 13.45
C ALA A 227 -12.05 15.01 13.52
N ASP A 228 -11.99 14.35 14.68
CA ASP A 228 -12.64 13.05 14.94
C ASP A 228 -13.04 12.96 16.42
N PRO A 229 -14.11 13.66 16.84
CA PRO A 229 -14.47 13.84 18.24
C PRO A 229 -15.08 12.59 18.87
N ASP A 230 -15.71 11.74 18.05
CA ASP A 230 -16.42 10.53 18.49
C ASP A 230 -15.52 9.29 18.54
N ALA A 231 -14.30 9.37 17.96
CA ALA A 231 -13.35 8.28 18.06
C ALA A 231 -12.92 8.07 19.51
N THR A 232 -12.94 6.81 19.91
CA THR A 232 -12.37 6.33 21.17
C THR A 232 -11.22 5.39 20.86
N PHE A 233 -10.37 5.13 21.85
CA PHE A 233 -9.32 4.11 21.74
C PHE A 233 -9.83 2.75 21.21
N ARG A 234 -11.08 2.38 21.51
CA ARG A 234 -11.68 1.09 21.08
C ARG A 234 -12.32 1.14 19.70
N THR A 235 -12.67 2.34 19.20
CA THR A 235 -13.46 2.52 17.98
C THR A 235 -12.70 3.24 16.86
N VAL A 236 -11.50 3.74 17.15
CA VAL A 236 -10.67 4.47 16.20
C VAL A 236 -10.36 3.63 14.97
N ARG A 237 -10.47 4.24 13.79
CA ARG A 237 -10.29 3.59 12.49
C ARG A 237 -9.04 4.12 11.78
N PRO A 238 -8.47 3.35 10.83
CA PRO A 238 -7.39 3.85 9.98
C PRO A 238 -7.75 5.19 9.33
N GLY A 239 -6.81 6.13 9.35
CA GLY A 239 -7.01 7.49 8.82
C GLY A 239 -7.59 8.51 9.80
N SER A 240 -7.97 8.10 11.01
CA SER A 240 -8.39 9.04 12.06
C SER A 240 -7.28 10.04 12.40
N ALA A 241 -7.64 11.32 12.52
CA ALA A 241 -6.72 12.36 12.99
C ALA A 241 -6.24 12.11 14.44
N ARG A 242 -6.93 11.27 15.21
CA ARG A 242 -6.55 10.87 16.58
C ARG A 242 -5.41 9.86 16.62
N LEU A 243 -5.08 9.21 15.51
CA LEU A 243 -3.96 8.28 15.43
C LEU A 243 -2.69 9.03 15.10
N VAL A 244 -1.73 9.02 16.03
CA VAL A 244 -0.44 9.69 15.83
C VAL A 244 0.70 8.67 15.87
N THR A 245 1.53 8.70 14.84
CA THR A 245 2.80 7.96 14.80
C THR A 245 3.86 8.79 15.50
N VAL A 246 4.45 8.23 16.55
CA VAL A 246 5.39 8.90 17.44
C VAL A 246 6.72 8.14 17.41
N PRO A 247 7.84 8.80 17.06
CA PRO A 247 9.18 8.24 17.23
C PRO A 247 9.44 7.78 18.66
N ILE A 248 10.04 6.61 18.77
CA ILE A 248 10.64 6.12 20.01
C ILE A 248 12.13 6.44 19.92
N VAL A 249 12.67 7.09 20.94
CA VAL A 249 14.02 7.62 20.93
C VAL A 249 14.86 7.06 22.07
N SER A 250 16.17 6.98 21.87
CA SER A 250 17.10 6.37 22.83
C SER A 250 17.06 7.01 24.22
N ALA A 251 17.25 8.33 24.32
CA ALA A 251 17.15 9.10 25.56
C ALA A 251 16.98 10.59 25.28
N PHE A 252 16.31 11.33 26.17
CA PHE A 252 16.14 12.78 26.04
C PHE A 252 17.22 13.56 26.81
N PRO A 253 17.95 14.49 26.17
CA PRO A 253 18.86 15.40 26.84
C PRO A 253 18.10 16.49 27.62
N ASN A 254 18.82 17.18 28.50
CA ASN A 254 18.35 18.43 29.09
C ASN A 254 18.35 19.53 28.03
N GLY A 255 17.29 20.33 27.98
CA GLY A 255 17.15 21.40 27.00
C GLY A 255 17.30 20.88 25.58
N ARG A 256 18.12 21.58 24.79
CA ARG A 256 18.38 21.25 23.39
C ARG A 256 19.50 20.22 23.29
N GLY A 257 19.30 19.26 22.41
CA GLY A 257 20.30 18.27 22.01
C GLY A 257 19.72 17.31 20.99
N GLU A 258 20.53 16.35 20.56
CA GLU A 258 20.17 15.35 19.57
C GLU A 258 19.66 14.07 20.24
N VAL A 259 18.72 13.40 19.57
CA VAL A 259 18.20 12.09 19.95
C VAL A 259 18.14 11.19 18.71
N THR A 260 18.36 9.89 18.89
CA THR A 260 18.28 8.92 17.80
C THR A 260 16.91 8.25 17.80
N VAL A 261 16.27 8.17 16.64
CA VAL A 261 15.04 7.39 16.45
C VAL A 261 15.40 5.91 16.41
N VAL A 262 14.90 5.14 17.37
CA VAL A 262 15.17 3.70 17.48
C VAL A 262 14.01 2.83 16.98
N ALA A 263 12.78 3.34 17.07
CA ALA A 263 11.57 2.67 16.61
C ALA A 263 10.42 3.67 16.44
N PHE A 264 9.22 3.18 16.17
CA PHE A 264 7.98 3.96 16.14
C PHE A 264 6.90 3.28 16.97
N GLY A 265 6.09 4.08 17.65
CA GLY A 265 4.83 3.65 18.27
C GLY A 265 3.65 4.40 17.65
N VAL A 266 2.46 3.80 17.75
CA VAL A 266 1.20 4.48 17.40
C VAL A 266 0.40 4.70 18.67
N PHE A 267 -0.13 5.91 18.82
CA PHE A 267 -0.92 6.31 19.97
C PHE A 267 -2.26 6.89 19.53
N PHE A 268 -3.32 6.52 20.25
CA PHE A 268 -4.58 7.25 20.20
C PHE A 268 -4.45 8.49 21.07
N LEU A 269 -4.45 9.67 20.46
CA LEU A 269 -4.41 10.94 21.15
C LEU A 269 -5.66 11.10 22.02
N GLU A 270 -5.54 11.18 23.34
CA GLU A 270 -6.69 11.22 24.27
C GLU A 270 -7.06 12.65 24.66
N ALA A 271 -6.07 13.42 25.11
CA ALA A 271 -6.31 14.73 25.69
C ALA A 271 -5.07 15.64 25.61
N VAL A 272 -5.33 16.94 25.77
CA VAL A 272 -4.32 17.95 26.07
C VAL A 272 -4.79 18.78 27.27
N ASP A 273 -3.92 18.94 28.26
CA ASP A 273 -4.12 19.86 29.38
C ASP A 273 -2.89 20.76 29.51
N GLY A 274 -3.08 22.07 29.46
CA GLY A 274 -1.95 22.99 29.41
C GLY A 274 -1.08 22.76 28.16
N ALA A 275 0.11 22.18 28.37
CA ALA A 275 0.99 21.68 27.31
C ALA A 275 1.18 20.17 27.36
N SER A 276 0.64 19.52 28.39
CA SER A 276 0.72 18.08 28.61
C SER A 276 -0.19 17.37 27.61
N VAL A 277 0.35 16.39 26.91
CA VAL A 277 -0.38 15.59 25.91
C VAL A 277 -0.35 14.15 26.36
N THR A 278 -1.52 13.54 26.46
CA THR A 278 -1.64 12.11 26.77
C THR A 278 -2.29 11.36 25.61
N GLY A 279 -1.82 10.14 25.38
CA GLY A 279 -2.44 9.24 24.44
C GLY A 279 -2.27 7.79 24.87
N ARG A 280 -3.11 6.91 24.35
CA ARG A 280 -3.12 5.50 24.71
C ARG A 280 -2.40 4.68 23.66
N PHE A 281 -1.46 3.85 24.09
CA PHE A 281 -0.60 3.07 23.19
C PHE A 281 -1.39 1.98 22.45
N LEU A 282 -1.19 1.87 21.15
CA LEU A 282 -1.92 0.97 20.26
C LEU A 282 -0.97 0.09 19.46
N ARG A 283 -1.40 -1.16 19.24
CA ARG A 283 -0.94 -1.93 18.09
C ARG A 283 -1.72 -1.44 16.87
N PHE A 284 -1.03 -1.04 15.81
CA PHE A 284 -1.70 -0.46 14.65
C PHE A 284 -0.91 -0.68 13.36
N VAL A 285 -1.64 -1.00 12.28
CA VAL A 285 -1.09 -1.04 10.92
C VAL A 285 -1.26 0.35 10.29
N THR A 286 -0.14 0.97 9.97
CA THR A 286 -0.07 2.30 9.35
C THR A 286 0.63 2.23 7.99
N THR A 287 0.86 3.38 7.38
CA THR A 287 1.58 3.51 6.11
C THR A 287 3.01 3.94 6.35
N GLY A 288 3.97 3.33 5.66
CA GLY A 288 5.38 3.71 5.77
C GLY A 288 6.32 2.70 5.15
N GLU A 289 7.59 2.81 5.53
CA GLU A 289 8.62 1.83 5.24
C GLU A 289 8.62 0.76 6.34
N GLY A 290 8.81 -0.50 5.93
CA GLY A 290 8.82 -1.66 6.82
C GLY A 290 10.19 -2.29 6.88
N SER A 291 10.54 -2.88 8.02
CA SER A 291 11.75 -3.66 8.23
C SER A 291 11.45 -4.91 9.05
N ASP A 292 12.19 -5.99 8.76
CA ASP A 292 12.16 -7.23 9.55
C ASP A 292 13.14 -7.17 10.75
N SER A 293 13.98 -6.13 10.84
CA SER A 293 15.02 -5.97 11.86
C SER A 293 14.81 -4.81 12.84
N ALA A 294 13.80 -3.97 12.61
CA ALA A 294 13.50 -2.86 13.51
C ALA A 294 12.88 -3.37 14.83
N PRO A 295 13.17 -2.75 15.99
CA PRO A 295 12.51 -3.09 17.24
C PRO A 295 10.98 -2.93 17.15
N ASP A 296 10.23 -3.96 17.53
CA ASP A 296 8.76 -3.97 17.44
C ASP A 296 8.11 -3.28 18.64
N TYR A 297 7.49 -2.14 18.38
CA TYR A 297 6.69 -1.36 19.32
C TYR A 297 5.24 -1.23 18.85
N GLY A 298 4.70 -2.24 18.19
CA GLY A 298 3.29 -2.29 17.81
C GLY A 298 2.89 -1.45 16.61
N ALA A 299 3.81 -0.66 16.04
CA ALA A 299 3.60 0.05 14.78
C ALA A 299 4.05 -0.84 13.60
N HIS A 300 3.12 -1.21 12.75
CA HIS A 300 3.37 -2.12 11.63
C HIS A 300 2.97 -1.50 10.30
N VAL A 301 3.50 -2.06 9.22
CA VAL A 301 3.08 -1.78 7.84
C VAL A 301 2.80 -3.09 7.13
N VAL A 302 1.94 -3.03 6.12
CA VAL A 302 1.67 -4.19 5.26
C VAL A 302 2.08 -3.85 3.84
N ARG A 303 2.88 -4.73 3.21
CA ARG A 303 3.41 -4.53 1.86
C ARG A 303 3.42 -5.83 1.10
N LEU A 304 3.27 -5.73 -0.23
CA LEU A 304 3.58 -6.84 -1.12
C LEU A 304 5.10 -7.09 -1.09
N VAL A 305 5.46 -8.35 -0.95
CA VAL A 305 6.84 -8.84 -0.98
C VAL A 305 6.99 -9.79 -2.17
N LYS A 306 8.16 -9.73 -2.81
CA LYS A 306 8.52 -10.63 -3.92
C LYS A 306 9.28 -11.84 -3.39
#